data_AF-A0A1F8TLK7-F1
#
_entry.id   AF-A0A1F8TLK7-F1
#
_cell.length_a   1.000
_cell.length_b   1.000
_cell.length_c   1.000
_cell.angle_alpha   90.00
_cell.angle_beta   90.00
_cell.angle_gamma   90.00
#
_symmetry.space_group_name_H-M   'P 1'
#
loop_
_entity.id
_entity.type
_entity.pdbx_description
1 polymer ?
#
loop_
_entity_poly.entity_id
_entity_poly.type
_entity_poly.pdbx_seq_one_letter_code
_entity_poly.pdbx_strand_id
1 'polypeptide(L)'
;MSTFIRAANQQTGAIGYTEHGERHANTCADGARFILRSLGHEPRRCELGAIAAYLHDIGNVVTREKHGQTGALIAKDILEDLGFEYEEIAVVMGAIANHEEEEGGTAVSAVSAAVILADKSDVHRSRVRNPKTTTFDIHDRVNFAATSAEIKVSRKDKLITLELTIDTEVAPLMEYFEIFLSRMILCRRAAEFLHCAFALVINGTRLL
;
A
#
# COMPACT_ATOMS: atom_id res chain seq x y z
N MET A 1 -19.64 3.86 -4.40
CA MET A 1 -18.24 3.62 -3.97
C MET A 1 -17.48 2.67 -4.89
N SER A 2 -17.91 1.40 -5.11
CA SER A 2 -17.16 0.43 -5.94
C SER A 2 -16.93 0.85 -7.39
N THR A 3 -17.82 1.64 -7.99
CA THR A 3 -17.64 2.18 -9.35
C THR A 3 -16.38 3.03 -9.49
N PHE A 4 -16.02 3.85 -8.49
CA PHE A 4 -14.82 4.68 -8.56
C PHE A 4 -13.55 3.86 -8.52
N ILE A 5 -13.48 2.82 -7.68
CA ILE A 5 -12.32 1.89 -7.64
C ILE A 5 -12.18 1.16 -8.98
N ARG A 6 -13.28 0.70 -9.57
CA ARG A 6 -13.24 0.03 -10.89
C ARG A 6 -12.79 0.98 -12.01
N ALA A 7 -13.28 2.21 -12.00
CA ALA A 7 -12.90 3.22 -12.98
C ALA A 7 -11.43 3.67 -12.81
N ALA A 8 -10.99 3.91 -11.57
CA ALA A 8 -9.59 4.15 -11.23
C ALA A 8 -8.68 3.04 -11.77
N ASN A 9 -9.03 1.79 -11.50
CA ASN A 9 -8.30 0.63 -12.01
C ASN A 9 -8.27 0.54 -13.54
N GLN A 10 -9.31 0.98 -14.24
CA GLN A 10 -9.31 1.05 -15.71
C GLN A 10 -8.39 2.16 -16.21
N GLN A 11 -8.42 3.33 -15.58
CA GLN A 11 -7.56 4.46 -15.96
C GLN A 11 -6.08 4.14 -15.77
N THR A 12 -5.68 3.60 -14.61
CA THR A 12 -4.28 3.19 -14.36
C THR A 12 -3.83 2.13 -15.37
N GLY A 13 -4.71 1.19 -15.74
CA GLY A 13 -4.41 0.20 -16.76
C GLY A 13 -4.19 0.81 -18.15
N ALA A 14 -4.94 1.85 -18.51
CA ALA A 14 -4.81 2.53 -19.80
C ALA A 14 -3.47 3.27 -19.96
N ILE A 15 -2.81 3.62 -18.85
CA ILE A 15 -1.49 4.29 -18.82
C ILE A 15 -0.34 3.36 -18.39
N GLY A 16 -0.56 2.04 -18.38
CA GLY A 16 0.50 1.04 -18.20
C GLY A 16 0.83 0.66 -16.76
N TYR A 17 0.04 1.08 -15.77
CA TYR A 17 0.27 0.69 -14.37
C TYR A 17 -0.37 -0.66 -14.03
N THR A 18 0.19 -1.30 -12.99
CA THR A 18 -0.30 -2.57 -12.42
C THR A 18 -1.74 -2.48 -11.88
N GLU A 19 -2.30 -3.59 -11.43
CA GLU A 19 -3.65 -3.67 -10.85
C GLU A 19 -3.79 -2.79 -9.60
N HIS A 20 -4.82 -1.94 -9.56
CA HIS A 20 -5.18 -1.04 -8.45
C HIS A 20 -6.71 -1.08 -8.21
N GLY A 21 -7.30 -2.27 -8.40
CA GLY A 21 -8.73 -2.51 -8.28
C GLY A 21 -9.10 -3.11 -6.93
N GLU A 22 -10.26 -3.77 -6.89
CA GLU A 22 -10.84 -4.27 -5.64
C GLU A 22 -9.92 -5.29 -4.94
N ARG A 23 -9.11 -6.08 -5.67
CA ARG A 23 -8.17 -7.01 -5.04
C ARG A 23 -7.13 -6.26 -4.23
N HIS A 24 -6.43 -5.31 -4.85
CA HIS A 24 -5.43 -4.48 -4.19
C HIS A 24 -6.02 -3.72 -3.00
N ALA A 25 -7.16 -3.04 -3.20
CA ALA A 25 -7.83 -2.29 -2.15
C ALA A 25 -8.18 -3.16 -0.92
N ASN A 26 -8.68 -4.37 -1.13
CA ASN A 26 -8.98 -5.30 -0.03
C ASN A 26 -7.71 -5.80 0.66
N THR A 27 -6.67 -6.17 -0.10
CA THR A 27 -5.37 -6.57 0.48
C THR A 27 -4.80 -5.47 1.38
N CYS A 28 -4.81 -4.22 0.93
CA CYS A 28 -4.35 -3.08 1.71
C CYS A 28 -5.21 -2.85 2.95
N ALA A 29 -6.53 -2.94 2.83
CA ALA A 29 -7.46 -2.78 3.93
C ALA A 29 -7.21 -3.81 5.04
N ASP A 30 -7.06 -5.09 4.68
CA ASP A 30 -6.79 -6.17 5.61
C ASP A 30 -5.39 -6.04 6.22
N GLY A 31 -4.38 -5.66 5.43
CA GLY A 31 -3.02 -5.39 5.89
C GLY A 31 -2.97 -4.26 6.94
N ALA A 32 -3.59 -3.12 6.65
CA ALA A 32 -3.60 -1.97 7.57
C ALA A 32 -4.31 -2.31 8.88
N ARG A 33 -5.45 -3.00 8.80
CA ARG A 33 -6.17 -3.52 9.98
C ARG A 33 -5.30 -4.48 10.78
N PHE A 34 -4.66 -5.43 10.11
CA PHE A 34 -3.81 -6.43 10.74
C PHE A 34 -2.63 -5.80 11.48
N ILE A 35 -1.95 -4.83 10.87
CA ILE A 35 -0.82 -4.12 11.48
C ILE A 35 -1.24 -3.42 12.76
N LEU A 36 -2.29 -2.59 12.69
CA LEU A 36 -2.77 -1.83 13.85
C LEU A 36 -3.25 -2.75 14.98
N ARG A 37 -4.00 -3.79 14.63
CA ARG A 37 -4.50 -4.77 15.62
C ARG A 37 -3.36 -5.53 16.29
N SER A 38 -2.36 -5.94 15.52
CA SER A 38 -1.19 -6.67 16.04
C SER A 38 -0.34 -5.83 17.00
N LEU A 39 -0.31 -4.51 16.79
CA LEU A 39 0.34 -3.56 17.70
C LEU A 39 -0.54 -3.17 18.92
N GLY A 40 -1.79 -3.63 18.96
CA GLY A 40 -2.70 -3.46 20.08
C GLY A 40 -3.42 -2.11 20.11
N HIS A 41 -3.63 -1.48 18.94
CA HIS A 41 -4.48 -0.31 18.82
C HIS A 41 -5.96 -0.65 19.06
N GLU A 42 -6.77 0.35 19.43
CA GLU A 42 -8.20 0.18 19.64
C GLU A 42 -8.93 -0.26 18.35
N PRO A 43 -10.05 -1.02 18.46
CA PRO A 43 -10.77 -1.52 17.31
C PRO A 43 -11.17 -0.44 16.29
N ARG A 44 -11.62 0.73 16.78
CA ARG A 44 -12.05 1.81 15.90
C ARG A 44 -10.91 2.36 15.03
N ARG A 45 -9.70 2.49 15.59
CA ARG A 45 -8.52 2.90 14.80
C ARG A 45 -8.16 1.87 13.75
N CYS A 46 -8.29 0.58 14.06
CA CYS A 46 -8.07 -0.49 13.11
C CYS A 46 -9.07 -0.44 11.94
N GLU A 47 -10.33 -0.07 12.21
CA GLU A 47 -11.35 0.17 11.19
C GLU A 47 -11.00 1.38 10.32
N LEU A 48 -10.60 2.51 10.90
CA LEU A 48 -10.16 3.68 10.14
C LEU A 48 -8.95 3.37 9.26
N GLY A 49 -8.00 2.55 9.75
CA GLY A 49 -6.91 1.98 8.96
C GLY A 49 -7.39 1.21 7.73
N ALA A 50 -8.34 0.30 7.93
CA ALA A 50 -8.91 -0.49 6.84
C ALA A 50 -9.65 0.38 5.82
N ILE A 51 -10.45 1.36 6.27
CA ILE A 51 -11.19 2.28 5.41
C ILE A 51 -10.23 3.15 4.60
N ALA A 52 -9.24 3.74 5.24
CA ALA A 52 -8.24 4.58 4.55
C ALA A 52 -7.46 3.78 3.51
N ALA A 53 -7.01 2.57 3.85
CA ALA A 53 -6.32 1.69 2.90
C ALA A 53 -7.23 1.20 1.77
N TYR A 54 -8.52 0.96 2.01
CA TYR A 54 -9.45 0.58 0.95
C TYR A 54 -9.66 1.72 -0.07
N LEU A 55 -9.60 2.97 0.40
CA LEU A 55 -9.87 4.16 -0.41
C LEU A 55 -8.61 4.86 -0.95
N HIS A 56 -7.41 4.42 -0.56
CA HIS A 56 -6.18 5.20 -0.78
C HIS A 56 -5.92 5.58 -2.24
N ASP A 57 -6.25 4.67 -3.16
CA ASP A 57 -6.08 4.84 -4.61
C ASP A 57 -7.29 5.44 -5.33
N ILE A 58 -8.37 5.81 -4.63
CA ILE A 58 -9.63 6.22 -5.28
C ILE A 58 -9.45 7.46 -6.17
N GLY A 59 -8.46 8.31 -5.88
CA GLY A 59 -8.12 9.49 -6.69
C GLY A 59 -7.59 9.17 -8.08
N ASN A 60 -7.15 7.94 -8.33
CA ASN A 60 -6.78 7.48 -9.67
C ASN A 60 -7.98 7.48 -10.64
N VAL A 61 -9.22 7.71 -10.18
CA VAL A 61 -10.38 7.99 -11.04
C VAL A 61 -10.32 9.36 -11.72
N VAL A 62 -9.48 10.25 -11.21
CA VAL A 62 -9.24 11.59 -11.76
C VAL A 62 -7.93 11.59 -12.54
N THR A 63 -6.83 11.18 -11.90
CA THR A 63 -5.49 11.11 -12.49
C THR A 63 -4.55 10.33 -11.56
N ARG A 64 -3.47 9.79 -12.11
CA ARG A 64 -2.37 9.20 -11.34
C ARG A 64 -1.55 10.25 -10.61
N GLU A 65 -1.39 11.43 -11.21
CA GLU A 65 -0.68 12.55 -10.60
C GLU A 65 -1.53 13.15 -9.48
N LYS A 66 -1.02 13.20 -8.24
CA LYS A 66 -1.76 13.70 -7.06
C LYS A 66 -2.99 12.86 -6.73
N HIS A 67 -2.95 11.56 -7.04
CA HIS A 67 -4.04 10.64 -6.74
C HIS A 67 -4.30 10.51 -5.24
N GLY A 68 -3.27 10.66 -4.39
CA GLY A 68 -3.43 10.69 -2.94
C GLY A 68 -4.26 11.90 -2.48
N GLN A 69 -3.94 13.12 -2.92
CA GLN A 69 -4.64 14.31 -2.43
C GLN A 69 -6.04 14.43 -3.05
N THR A 70 -6.20 14.12 -4.33
CA THR A 70 -7.54 14.04 -4.95
C THR A 70 -8.38 12.93 -4.33
N GLY A 71 -7.78 11.77 -4.05
CA GLY A 71 -8.43 10.66 -3.36
C GLY A 71 -8.91 11.03 -1.96
N ALA A 72 -8.13 11.80 -1.21
CA ALA A 72 -8.54 12.28 0.11
C ALA A 72 -9.79 13.17 0.06
N LEU A 73 -9.90 14.05 -0.95
CA LEU A 73 -11.09 14.89 -1.13
C LEU A 73 -12.32 14.06 -1.52
N ILE A 74 -12.17 13.09 -2.43
CA ILE A 74 -13.26 12.17 -2.81
C ILE A 74 -13.70 11.33 -1.61
N ALA A 75 -12.75 10.82 -0.83
CA ALA A 75 -13.02 10.02 0.36
C ALA A 75 -13.76 10.83 1.43
N LYS A 76 -13.40 12.11 1.62
CA LYS A 76 -14.09 13.02 2.53
C LYS A 76 -15.59 13.05 2.23
N ASP A 77 -15.96 13.36 0.99
CA ASP A 77 -17.37 13.52 0.60
C ASP A 77 -18.15 12.20 0.77
N ILE A 78 -17.53 11.06 0.44
CA ILE A 78 -18.12 9.73 0.67
C ILE A 78 -18.34 9.45 2.16
N LEU A 79 -17.39 9.81 3.02
CA LEU A 79 -17.47 9.54 4.45
C LEU A 79 -18.46 10.48 5.16
N GLU A 80 -18.55 11.74 4.73
CA GLU A 80 -19.59 12.68 5.19
C GLU A 80 -21.00 12.14 4.88
N ASP A 81 -21.23 11.66 3.66
CA ASP A 81 -22.51 11.06 3.26
C ASP A 81 -22.86 9.80 4.07
N LEU A 82 -21.84 9.08 4.55
CA LEU A 82 -22.00 7.91 5.42
C LEU A 82 -22.14 8.27 6.91
N GLY A 83 -22.09 9.56 7.26
CA GLY A 83 -22.29 10.04 8.63
C GLY A 83 -21.09 9.82 9.56
N PHE A 84 -19.87 9.78 9.02
CA PHE A 84 -18.66 9.74 9.86
C PHE A 84 -18.42 11.09 10.54
N GLU A 85 -17.86 11.05 11.76
CA GLU A 85 -17.44 12.25 12.47
C GLU A 85 -16.23 12.91 11.80
N TYR A 86 -16.16 14.23 11.83
CA TYR A 86 -15.12 15.00 11.14
C TYR A 86 -13.69 14.66 11.61
N GLU A 87 -13.52 14.32 12.87
CA GLU A 87 -12.24 13.87 13.42
C GLU A 87 -11.76 12.58 12.76
N GLU A 88 -12.66 11.65 12.46
CA GLU A 88 -12.34 10.39 11.80
C GLU A 88 -12.07 10.60 10.32
N ILE A 89 -12.87 11.46 9.68
CA ILE A 89 -12.67 11.86 8.29
C ILE A 89 -11.28 12.50 8.13
N ALA A 90 -10.89 13.41 9.02
CA ALA A 90 -9.57 14.04 8.98
C ALA A 90 -8.42 13.02 9.09
N VAL A 91 -8.57 11.99 9.94
CA VAL A 91 -7.59 10.89 10.06
C VAL A 91 -7.49 10.09 8.76
N VAL A 92 -8.62 9.75 8.14
CA VAL A 92 -8.64 9.01 6.87
C VAL A 92 -8.05 9.84 5.74
N MET A 93 -8.45 11.11 5.61
CA MET A 93 -7.90 12.04 4.61
C MET A 93 -6.38 12.16 4.74
N GLY A 94 -5.88 12.36 5.96
CA GLY A 94 -4.44 12.47 6.22
C GLY A 94 -3.69 11.20 5.83
N ALA A 95 -4.26 10.02 6.07
CA ALA A 95 -3.66 8.76 5.66
C ALA A 95 -3.62 8.60 4.13
N ILE A 96 -4.71 8.93 3.43
CA ILE A 96 -4.81 8.83 1.98
C ILE A 96 -3.89 9.85 1.29
N ALA A 97 -3.84 11.10 1.74
CA ALA A 97 -3.07 12.15 1.06
C ALA A 97 -1.54 11.98 1.16
N ASN A 98 -1.05 11.15 2.10
CA ASN A 98 0.38 11.06 2.43
C ASN A 98 0.98 9.66 2.16
N HIS A 99 0.29 8.77 1.43
CA HIS A 99 0.75 7.39 1.25
C HIS A 99 1.72 7.19 0.07
N GLU A 100 1.82 8.14 -0.87
CA GLU A 100 2.62 8.02 -2.10
C GLU A 100 4.04 8.60 -1.92
N GLU A 101 5.05 7.79 -2.19
CA GLU A 101 6.45 8.16 -2.04
C GLU A 101 6.90 9.25 -3.03
N GLU A 102 6.44 9.18 -4.27
CA GLU A 102 6.84 10.12 -5.34
C GLU A 102 6.27 11.52 -5.12
N GLU A 103 5.19 11.63 -4.35
CA GLU A 103 4.52 12.88 -3.99
C GLU A 103 4.98 13.45 -2.64
N GLY A 104 6.05 12.88 -2.06
CA GLY A 104 6.61 13.33 -0.79
C GLY A 104 5.84 12.83 0.44
N GLY A 105 5.11 11.72 0.30
CA GLY A 105 4.35 11.09 1.37
C GLY A 105 5.17 10.79 2.62
N THR A 106 4.51 10.87 3.78
CA THR A 106 5.10 10.61 5.08
C THR A 106 4.05 10.13 6.07
N ALA A 107 4.43 9.27 7.00
CA ALA A 107 3.51 8.84 8.06
C ALA A 107 3.17 10.03 8.98
N VAL A 108 1.90 10.44 9.01
CA VAL A 108 1.40 11.56 9.84
C VAL A 108 0.54 11.10 11.02
N SER A 109 0.16 9.83 11.04
CA SER A 109 -0.63 9.20 12.09
C SER A 109 -0.40 7.69 12.09
N ALA A 110 -0.84 7.00 13.15
CA ALA A 110 -0.76 5.53 13.19
C ALA A 110 -1.56 4.88 12.03
N VAL A 111 -2.70 5.47 11.65
CA VAL A 111 -3.50 5.05 10.49
C VAL A 111 -2.70 5.23 9.20
N SER A 112 -2.11 6.41 8.99
CA SER A 112 -1.27 6.70 7.82
C SER A 112 -0.08 5.75 7.71
N ALA A 113 0.61 5.48 8.82
CA ALA A 113 1.72 4.54 8.86
C ALA A 113 1.31 3.11 8.47
N ALA A 114 0.16 2.64 8.97
CA ALA A 114 -0.37 1.33 8.63
C ALA A 114 -0.80 1.22 7.15
N VAL A 115 -1.40 2.28 6.59
CA VAL A 115 -1.76 2.33 5.16
C VAL A 115 -0.51 2.25 4.29
N ILE A 116 0.52 3.06 4.59
CA ILE A 116 1.80 3.02 3.87
C ILE A 116 2.41 1.62 3.89
N LEU A 117 2.50 1.00 5.06
CA LEU A 117 3.07 -0.34 5.20
C LEU A 117 2.26 -1.37 4.42
N ALA A 118 0.93 -1.29 4.46
CA ALA A 118 0.05 -2.25 3.78
C ALA A 118 0.11 -2.11 2.26
N ASP A 119 0.04 -0.88 1.72
CA ASP A 119 0.11 -0.63 0.28
C ASP A 119 1.46 -1.06 -0.31
N LYS A 120 2.55 -0.53 0.23
CA LYS A 120 3.89 -0.74 -0.33
C LYS A 120 4.41 -2.16 -0.17
N SER A 121 3.72 -2.99 0.61
CA SER A 121 4.01 -4.41 0.77
C SER A 121 3.24 -5.33 -0.19
N ASP A 122 2.23 -4.86 -0.92
CA ASP A 122 1.51 -5.65 -1.93
C ASP A 122 2.30 -5.74 -3.24
N VAL A 123 3.48 -6.36 -3.16
CA VAL A 123 4.36 -6.70 -4.29
C VAL A 123 4.13 -8.17 -4.65
N HIS A 124 3.34 -8.43 -5.69
CA HIS A 124 2.96 -9.80 -6.02
C HIS A 124 2.56 -9.93 -7.49
N ARG A 125 2.76 -11.11 -8.08
CA ARG A 125 2.40 -11.40 -9.48
C ARG A 125 0.94 -11.16 -9.83
N SER A 126 0.04 -11.21 -8.86
CA SER A 126 -1.38 -10.87 -9.07
C SER A 126 -1.62 -9.39 -9.39
N ARG A 127 -0.61 -8.52 -9.18
CA ARG A 127 -0.63 -7.11 -9.63
C ARG A 127 -0.44 -6.97 -11.14
N VAL A 128 0.17 -7.96 -11.79
CA VAL A 128 0.52 -7.89 -13.21
C VAL A 128 -0.74 -8.04 -14.06
N ARG A 129 -1.04 -7.01 -14.86
CA ARG A 129 -2.18 -7.02 -15.79
C ARG A 129 -1.83 -7.64 -17.12
N ASN A 130 -0.59 -7.45 -17.55
CA ASN A 130 -0.14 -7.83 -18.88
C ASN A 130 -0.09 -9.38 -18.96
N PRO A 131 -0.87 -10.02 -19.85
CA PRO A 131 -0.84 -11.47 -19.98
C PRO A 131 0.36 -11.98 -20.78
N LYS A 132 1.13 -11.09 -21.45
CA LYS A 132 2.24 -11.44 -22.34
C LYS A 132 3.57 -11.11 -21.68
N THR A 133 4.23 -12.14 -21.16
CA THR A 133 5.56 -12.04 -20.54
C THR A 133 6.62 -11.44 -21.47
N THR A 134 6.48 -11.60 -22.78
CA THR A 134 7.40 -11.06 -23.78
C THR A 134 7.40 -9.54 -23.90
N THR A 135 6.39 -8.85 -23.36
CA THR A 135 6.28 -7.39 -23.40
C THR A 135 6.32 -6.77 -22.01
N PHE A 136 6.85 -7.49 -21.01
CA PHE A 136 6.98 -6.98 -19.65
C PHE A 136 8.00 -5.85 -19.57
N ASP A 137 7.59 -4.74 -18.95
CA ASP A 137 8.52 -3.75 -18.44
C ASP A 137 9.16 -4.23 -17.11
N ILE A 138 9.96 -3.39 -16.47
CA ILE A 138 10.60 -3.73 -15.20
C ILE A 138 9.58 -3.96 -14.07
N HIS A 139 8.48 -3.21 -14.04
CA HIS A 139 7.45 -3.35 -13.02
C HIS A 139 6.70 -4.68 -13.15
N ASP A 140 6.31 -5.05 -14.37
CA ASP A 140 5.68 -6.32 -14.67
C ASP A 140 6.59 -7.49 -14.31
N ARG A 141 7.87 -7.46 -14.72
CA ARG A 141 8.83 -8.53 -14.41
C ARG A 141 9.03 -8.72 -12.92
N VAL A 142 9.31 -7.65 -12.17
CA VAL A 142 9.58 -7.74 -10.74
C VAL A 142 8.33 -8.20 -9.98
N ASN A 143 7.14 -7.67 -10.31
CA ASN A 143 5.91 -8.17 -9.69
C ASN A 143 5.66 -9.63 -10.06
N PHE A 144 5.87 -10.03 -11.32
CA PHE A 144 5.70 -11.43 -11.74
C PHE A 144 6.66 -12.39 -11.01
N ALA A 145 7.90 -11.95 -10.79
CA ALA A 145 8.91 -12.67 -10.02
C ALA A 145 8.53 -12.83 -8.55
N ALA A 146 7.80 -11.87 -7.98
CA ALA A 146 7.29 -11.96 -6.61
C ALA A 146 6.14 -12.98 -6.51
N THR A 147 6.48 -14.16 -5.99
CA THR A 147 5.59 -15.33 -5.85
C THR A 147 4.84 -15.37 -4.52
N SER A 148 5.34 -14.64 -3.53
CA SER A 148 4.77 -14.50 -2.20
C SER A 148 5.20 -13.17 -1.60
N ALA A 149 4.28 -12.53 -0.88
CA ALA A 149 4.54 -11.34 -0.08
C ALA A 149 3.71 -11.42 1.21
N GLU A 150 4.36 -11.29 2.36
CA GLU A 150 3.73 -11.38 3.67
C GLU A 150 4.25 -10.29 4.61
N ILE A 151 3.34 -9.60 5.30
CA ILE A 151 3.70 -8.70 6.40
C ILE A 151 3.57 -9.46 7.72
N LYS A 152 4.63 -9.43 8.54
CA LYS A 152 4.66 -9.99 9.89
C LYS A 152 4.87 -8.89 10.91
N VAL A 153 4.17 -8.95 12.03
CA VAL A 153 4.27 -7.96 13.11
C VAL A 153 4.60 -8.66 14.42
N SER A 154 5.77 -8.36 14.99
CA SER A 154 6.13 -8.72 16.36
C SER A 154 6.00 -7.51 17.27
N ARG A 155 4.93 -7.47 18.07
CA ARG A 155 4.73 -6.43 19.08
C ARG A 155 5.80 -6.48 20.17
N LYS A 156 6.23 -7.68 20.56
CA LYS A 156 7.24 -7.89 21.60
C LYS A 156 8.59 -7.34 21.17
N ASP A 157 9.00 -7.63 19.93
CA ASP A 157 10.30 -7.25 19.41
C ASP A 157 10.28 -5.87 18.74
N LYS A 158 9.11 -5.22 18.70
CA LYS A 158 8.86 -3.95 18.00
C LYS A 158 9.39 -4.00 16.57
N LEU A 159 8.98 -5.04 15.83
CA LEU A 159 9.49 -5.32 14.50
C LEU A 159 8.32 -5.60 13.53
N ILE A 160 8.34 -4.90 12.39
CA ILE A 160 7.48 -5.18 11.24
C ILE A 160 8.37 -5.71 10.13
N THR A 161 8.07 -6.91 9.62
CA THR A 161 8.86 -7.57 8.58
C THR A 161 8.03 -7.73 7.33
N LEU A 162 8.55 -7.27 6.19
CA LEU A 162 8.05 -7.65 4.87
C LEU A 162 8.91 -8.84 4.39
N GLU A 163 8.27 -9.99 4.21
CA GLU A 163 8.89 -11.19 3.69
C GLU A 163 8.42 -11.47 2.27
N LEU A 164 9.38 -11.54 1.33
CA LEU A 164 9.14 -11.76 -0.09
C LEU A 164 9.82 -13.03 -0.57
N THR A 165 9.16 -13.73 -1.47
CA THR A 165 9.78 -14.79 -2.28
C THR A 165 9.86 -14.33 -3.72
N ILE A 166 11.07 -14.06 -4.20
CA ILE A 166 11.34 -13.57 -5.56
C ILE A 166 12.04 -14.65 -6.37
N ASP A 167 11.46 -15.00 -7.51
CA ASP A 167 12.09 -15.83 -8.52
C ASP A 167 13.20 -15.03 -9.25
N THR A 168 14.45 -15.28 -8.85
CA THR A 168 15.60 -14.56 -9.39
C THR A 168 15.99 -14.97 -10.80
N GLU A 169 15.41 -16.04 -11.35
CA GLU A 169 15.57 -16.38 -12.77
C GLU A 169 14.69 -15.47 -13.65
N VAL A 170 13.58 -14.96 -13.10
CA VAL A 170 12.66 -14.03 -13.79
C VAL A 170 13.16 -12.58 -13.69
N ALA A 171 13.54 -12.15 -12.48
CA ALA A 171 14.02 -10.78 -12.24
C ALA A 171 15.15 -10.77 -11.20
N PRO A 172 16.33 -10.21 -11.53
CA PRO A 172 17.40 -10.02 -10.55
C PRO A 172 16.97 -9.15 -9.36
N LEU A 173 17.54 -9.40 -8.18
CA LEU A 173 17.25 -8.58 -6.99
C LEU A 173 17.58 -7.08 -7.17
N MET A 174 18.55 -6.76 -8.02
CA MET A 174 18.88 -5.36 -8.33
C MET A 174 17.71 -4.63 -9.01
N GLU A 175 16.95 -5.31 -9.89
CA GLU A 175 15.77 -4.71 -10.54
C GLU A 175 14.65 -4.46 -9.52
N TYR A 176 14.49 -5.34 -8.53
CA TYR A 176 13.57 -5.08 -7.43
C TYR A 176 13.92 -3.77 -6.71
N PHE A 177 15.19 -3.59 -6.36
CA PHE A 177 15.62 -2.38 -5.67
C PHE A 177 15.52 -1.13 -6.54
N GLU A 178 15.72 -1.23 -7.85
CA GLU A 178 15.61 -0.11 -8.78
C GLU A 178 14.24 0.58 -8.70
N ILE A 179 13.16 -0.18 -8.53
CA ILE A 179 11.78 0.34 -8.51
C ILE A 179 11.13 0.38 -7.13
N PHE A 180 11.57 -0.43 -6.17
CA PHE A 180 10.94 -0.52 -4.84
C PHE A 180 11.75 0.14 -3.71
N LEU A 181 12.98 0.62 -3.93
CA LEU A 181 13.79 1.15 -2.83
C LEU A 181 13.14 2.36 -2.14
N SER A 182 12.57 3.31 -2.89
CA SER A 182 11.85 4.46 -2.34
C SER A 182 10.68 4.03 -1.45
N ARG A 183 9.93 3.02 -1.89
CA ARG A 183 8.82 2.39 -1.16
C ARG A 183 9.30 1.79 0.15
N MET A 184 10.41 1.04 0.14
CA MET A 184 10.98 0.42 1.34
C MET A 184 11.51 1.46 2.34
N ILE A 185 12.06 2.58 1.85
CA ILE A 185 12.45 3.71 2.70
C ILE A 185 11.21 4.31 3.39
N LEU A 186 10.10 4.46 2.66
CA LEU A 186 8.85 4.96 3.22
C LEU A 186 8.25 3.97 4.23
N CYS A 187 8.27 2.66 3.96
CA CYS A 187 7.90 1.61 4.92
C CYS A 187 8.72 1.71 6.21
N ARG A 188 10.04 1.89 6.11
CA ARG A 188 10.91 2.05 7.28
C ARG A 188 10.49 3.24 8.14
N ARG A 189 10.26 4.40 7.52
CA ARG A 189 9.81 5.61 8.24
C ARG A 189 8.42 5.42 8.88
N ALA A 190 7.51 4.73 8.19
CA ALA A 190 6.19 4.40 8.73
C ALA A 190 6.27 3.44 9.92
N ALA A 191 7.13 2.42 9.87
CA ALA A 191 7.37 1.55 11.02
C ALA A 191 7.96 2.33 12.20
N GLU A 192 8.93 3.23 11.94
CA GLU A 192 9.51 4.11 12.96
C GLU A 192 8.45 4.98 13.65
N PHE A 193 7.47 5.50 12.89
CA PHE A 193 6.33 6.25 13.44
C PHE A 193 5.49 5.39 14.40
N LEU A 194 5.33 4.10 14.10
CA LEU A 194 4.65 3.11 14.96
C LEU A 194 5.55 2.58 16.09
N HIS A 195 6.71 3.21 16.32
CA HIS A 195 7.71 2.80 17.30
C HIS A 195 8.24 1.37 17.08
N CYS A 196 8.30 0.95 15.81
CA CYS A 196 8.83 -0.34 15.37
C CYS A 196 10.02 -0.15 14.42
N ALA A 197 10.90 -1.15 14.37
CA ALA A 197 11.84 -1.31 13.26
C ALA A 197 11.12 -1.94 12.05
N PHE A 198 11.66 -1.70 10.86
CA PHE A 198 11.25 -2.37 9.63
C PHE A 198 12.36 -3.31 9.16
N ALA A 199 12.00 -4.53 8.77
CA ALA A 199 12.90 -5.46 8.12
C ALA A 199 12.36 -5.90 6.76
N LEU A 200 13.24 -5.98 5.77
CA LEU A 200 12.95 -6.58 4.48
C LEU A 200 13.69 -7.92 4.39
N VAL A 201 12.95 -9.01 4.22
CA VAL A 201 13.49 -10.36 4.04
C VAL A 201 13.12 -10.83 2.65
N ILE A 202 14.10 -11.16 1.81
CA ILE A 202 13.88 -11.72 0.47
C ILE A 202 14.57 -13.08 0.38
N ASN A 203 13.82 -14.12 0.03
CA ASN A 203 14.34 -15.49 -0.10
C ASN A 203 15.11 -15.94 1.16
N GLY A 204 14.58 -15.61 2.35
CA GLY A 204 15.19 -15.92 3.65
C GLY A 204 16.39 -15.05 4.06
N THR A 205 16.84 -14.15 3.19
CA THR A 205 17.94 -13.23 3.50
C THR A 205 17.39 -11.90 3.98
N ARG A 206 17.83 -11.45 5.17
CA ARG A 206 17.48 -10.13 5.71
C ARG A 206 18.38 -9.05 5.10
N LEU A 207 17.76 -8.03 4.51
CA LEU A 207 18.43 -6.96 3.76
C LEU A 207 18.33 -5.60 4.45
N LEU A 208 17.30 -5.39 5.28
CA LEU A 208 17.06 -4.22 6.14
C LEU A 208 16.69 -4.66 7.57
#